data_AF-A0A1F3LY94-F1
#
_entry.id   AF-A0A1F3LY94-F1
#
_cell.length_a   1.000
_cell.length_b   1.000
_cell.length_c   1.000
_cell.angle_alpha   90.00
_cell.angle_beta   90.00
_cell.angle_gamma   90.00
#
_symmetry.space_group_name_H-M   'P 1'
#
loop_
_entity.id
_entity.type
_entity.pdbx_description
1 polymer ?
#
loop_
_entity_poly.entity_id
_entity_poly.type
_entity_poly.pdbx_seq_one_letter_code
_entity_poly.pdbx_strand_id
1 'polypeptide(L)'
;MKKKKILQVLCIIAVFLSFTASGQTLPRLEVVSNHRYLVQDDGTQEGKPFFYLGDTAWELFTRLTKPEVETYFQVRKEQGFNVIMAILHNEPSY
;
A
#
# COMPACT_ATOMS: atom_id res chain seq x y z
N MET A 1 -37.80 -28.42 3.44
CA MET A 1 -36.39 -28.76 3.11
C MET A 1 -35.69 -27.72 2.22
N LYS A 2 -36.31 -27.20 1.15
CA LYS A 2 -35.68 -26.19 0.25
C LYS A 2 -35.29 -24.86 0.94
N LYS A 3 -36.14 -24.33 1.83
CA LYS A 3 -35.87 -23.07 2.58
C LYS A 3 -34.63 -23.13 3.50
N LYS A 4 -34.39 -24.27 4.16
CA LYS A 4 -33.20 -24.48 5.01
C LYS A 4 -31.91 -24.52 4.18
N LYS A 5 -31.94 -25.14 2.98
CA LYS A 5 -30.81 -25.16 2.05
C LYS A 5 -30.49 -23.77 1.50
N ILE A 6 -31.51 -22.97 1.17
CA ILE A 6 -31.34 -21.57 0.73
C ILE A 6 -30.70 -20.73 1.85
N LEU A 7 -31.17 -20.88 3.09
CA LEU A 7 -30.60 -20.17 4.24
C LEU A 7 -29.14 -20.57 4.49
N GLN A 8 -28.81 -21.87 4.38
CA GLN A 8 -27.43 -22.35 4.50
C GLN A 8 -26.51 -21.77 3.42
N VAL A 9 -26.98 -21.71 2.17
CA VAL A 9 -26.21 -21.12 1.06
C VAL A 9 -26.00 -19.61 1.29
N LEU A 10 -27.04 -18.89 1.74
CA LEU A 10 -26.91 -17.47 2.09
C LEU A 10 -25.92 -17.24 3.24
N CYS A 11 -25.91 -18.10 4.26
CA CYS A 11 -24.93 -18.04 5.34
C CYS A 11 -23.50 -18.28 4.83
N ILE A 12 -23.29 -19.26 3.95
CA ILE A 12 -21.97 -19.56 3.36
C ILE A 12 -21.47 -18.36 2.53
N ILE A 13 -22.36 -17.76 1.72
CA ILE A 13 -22.03 -16.57 0.92
C ILE A 13 -21.67 -15.39 1.82
N ALA A 14 -22.44 -15.15 2.89
CA ALA A 14 -22.16 -14.06 3.83
C ALA A 14 -20.81 -14.24 4.57
N VAL A 15 -20.45 -15.46 4.94
CA VAL A 15 -19.14 -15.77 5.54
C VAL A 15 -18.01 -15.53 4.53
N PHE A 16 -18.20 -15.94 3.27
CA PHE A 16 -17.20 -15.72 2.21
C PHE A 16 -16.98 -14.23 1.91
N LEU A 17 -18.05 -13.44 1.85
CA LEU A 17 -18.01 -11.98 1.69
C LEU A 17 -17.29 -11.28 2.85
N SER A 18 -17.41 -11.82 4.07
CA SER A 18 -16.75 -11.28 5.25
C SER A 18 -15.23 -11.52 5.22
N PHE A 19 -14.78 -12.62 4.61
CA PHE A 19 -13.35 -12.93 4.48
C PHE A 19 -12.64 -12.03 3.46
N THR A 20 -13.34 -11.60 2.40
CA THR A 20 -12.79 -10.69 1.38
C THR A 20 -12.81 -9.22 1.77
N ALA A 21 -13.49 -8.86 2.87
CA ALA A 21 -13.67 -7.48 3.31
C ALA A 21 -12.54 -6.94 4.20
N SER A 22 -11.50 -7.73 4.50
CA SER A 22 -10.34 -7.26 5.25
C SER A 22 -9.45 -6.43 4.32
N GLY A 23 -9.38 -5.12 4.56
CA GLY A 23 -8.42 -4.25 3.89
C GLY A 23 -6.99 -4.69 4.20
N GLN A 24 -6.06 -4.47 3.27
CA GLN A 24 -4.66 -4.78 3.48
C GLN A 24 -4.07 -3.82 4.54
N THR A 25 -3.84 -4.32 5.75
CA THR A 25 -3.03 -3.62 6.74
C THR A 25 -1.59 -3.60 6.25
N LEU A 26 -1.07 -2.41 5.94
CA LEU A 26 0.34 -2.27 5.58
C LEU A 26 1.20 -2.35 6.85
N PRO A 27 2.35 -3.05 6.81
CA PRO A 27 3.32 -3.04 7.90
C PRO A 27 3.71 -1.61 8.27
N ARG A 28 3.71 -1.30 9.58
CA ARG A 28 4.15 0.01 10.07
C ARG A 28 5.66 0.13 9.91
N LEU A 29 6.12 1.30 9.47
CA LEU A 29 7.54 1.63 9.44
C LEU A 29 7.99 2.13 10.81
N GLU A 30 9.07 1.55 11.34
CA GLU A 30 9.62 1.88 12.65
C GLU A 30 11.13 2.09 12.57
N VAL A 31 11.67 2.82 13.56
CA VAL A 31 13.12 2.98 13.73
C VAL A 31 13.59 1.87 14.67
N VAL A 32 14.55 1.07 14.22
CA VAL A 32 15.11 -0.01 15.06
C VAL A 32 15.81 0.58 16.31
N SER A 33 15.96 -0.22 17.36
CA SER A 33 16.52 0.20 18.67
C SER A 33 17.89 0.87 18.62
N ASN A 34 18.74 0.55 17.65
CA ASN A 34 20.04 1.20 17.47
C ASN A 34 19.97 2.58 16.77
N HIS A 35 18.77 3.00 16.36
CA HIS A 35 18.47 4.28 15.71
C HIS A 35 19.21 4.55 14.38
N ARG A 36 19.63 3.51 13.65
CA ARG A 36 20.36 3.66 12.38
C ARG A 36 19.59 3.20 11.15
N TYR A 37 18.57 2.35 11.32
CA TYR A 37 17.85 1.72 10.22
C TYR A 37 16.34 1.76 10.41
N LEU A 38 15.64 1.55 9.31
CA LEU A 38 14.19 1.41 9.27
C LEU A 38 13.81 -0.06 9.16
N VAL A 39 12.73 -0.44 9.83
CA VAL A 39 12.15 -1.78 9.78
C VAL A 39 10.65 -1.68 9.58
N GLN A 40 10.06 -2.72 9.00
CA GLN A 40 8.62 -2.93 8.92
C GLN A 40 8.19 -3.90 10.02
N ASP A 41 7.14 -3.56 10.76
CA ASP A 41 6.54 -4.46 11.75
C ASP A 41 5.96 -5.70 11.05
N ASP A 42 6.53 -6.85 11.37
CA ASP A 42 6.10 -8.17 10.91
C ASP A 42 5.69 -9.09 12.07
N GLY A 43 5.51 -8.53 13.28
CA GLY A 43 5.21 -9.26 14.50
C GLY A 43 6.44 -9.84 15.21
N THR A 44 7.65 -9.67 14.68
CA THR A 44 8.90 -10.03 15.37
C THR A 44 9.45 -8.84 16.18
N GLN A 45 10.31 -9.12 17.16
CA GLN A 45 10.95 -8.06 17.97
C GLN A 45 11.91 -7.19 17.15
N GLU A 46 12.48 -7.73 16.07
CA GLU A 46 13.48 -7.05 15.25
C GLU A 46 12.86 -6.33 14.05
N GLY A 47 11.69 -6.78 13.58
CA GLY A 47 11.04 -6.32 12.36
C GLY A 47 11.79 -6.73 11.09
N LYS A 48 11.13 -6.58 9.94
CA LYS A 48 11.75 -6.83 8.64
C LYS A 48 12.52 -5.60 8.17
N PRO A 49 13.81 -5.69 7.78
CA PRO A 49 14.56 -4.54 7.27
C PRO A 49 13.87 -3.83 6.10
N PHE A 50 13.76 -2.50 6.20
CA PHE A 50 13.25 -1.64 5.15
C PHE A 50 14.38 -0.78 4.58
N PHE A 51 14.90 -1.19 3.42
CA PHE A 51 15.89 -0.40 2.70
C PHE A 51 15.19 0.73 1.94
N TYR A 52 15.39 1.98 2.36
CA TYR A 52 14.78 3.15 1.72
C TYR A 52 15.47 3.44 0.38
N LEU A 53 14.81 3.08 -0.73
CA LEU A 53 15.26 3.40 -2.08
C LEU A 53 14.26 4.37 -2.72
N GLY A 54 14.60 5.65 -2.67
CA GLY A 54 13.70 6.76 -3.01
C GLY A 54 13.92 7.34 -4.41
N ASP A 55 12.84 7.60 -5.15
CA ASP A 55 12.82 8.50 -6.31
C ASP A 55 12.19 9.85 -5.94
N THR A 56 12.46 10.88 -6.74
CA THR A 56 11.96 12.24 -6.53
C THR A 56 11.05 12.67 -7.67
N ALA A 57 9.75 12.83 -7.39
CA ALA A 57 8.75 13.34 -8.32
C ALA A 57 7.98 14.49 -7.68
N TRP A 58 8.62 15.65 -7.57
CA TRP A 58 8.06 16.80 -6.86
C TRP A 58 6.67 17.21 -7.34
N GLU A 59 6.47 17.24 -8.66
CA GLU A 59 5.24 17.70 -9.32
C GLU A 59 4.24 16.56 -9.59
N LEU A 60 4.39 15.41 -8.92
CA LEU A 60 3.58 14.20 -9.16
C LEU A 60 2.06 14.49 -9.16
N PHE A 61 1.62 15.39 -8.26
CA PHE A 61 0.20 15.69 -8.08
C PHE A 61 -0.33 16.86 -8.93
N THR A 62 0.54 17.76 -9.38
CA THR A 62 0.14 19.02 -10.05
C THR A 62 0.35 18.99 -11.55
N ARG A 63 1.30 18.17 -12.04
CA ARG A 63 1.67 18.12 -13.46
C ARG A 63 1.18 16.89 -14.20
N LEU A 64 1.12 15.74 -13.53
CA LEU A 64 0.79 14.48 -14.18
C LEU A 64 -0.70 14.18 -14.13
N THR A 65 -1.22 13.66 -15.23
CA THR A 65 -2.52 12.99 -15.27
C THR A 65 -2.44 11.63 -14.58
N LYS A 66 -3.59 11.08 -14.18
CA LYS A 66 -3.63 9.75 -13.55
C LYS A 66 -2.95 8.64 -14.38
N PRO A 67 -3.18 8.51 -15.70
CA PRO A 67 -2.48 7.50 -16.52
C PRO A 67 -0.96 7.69 -16.58
N GLU A 68 -0.48 8.93 -16.54
CA GLU A 68 0.95 9.23 -16.48
C GLU A 68 1.54 8.83 -15.13
N VAL A 69 0.82 9.07 -14.03
CA VAL A 69 1.21 8.60 -12.69
C VAL A 69 1.29 7.07 -12.63
N GLU A 70 0.32 6.36 -13.21
CA GLU A 70 0.33 4.89 -13.29
C GLU A 70 1.55 4.38 -14.06
N THR A 71 1.85 5.01 -15.19
CA THR A 71 3.04 4.70 -16.01
C THR A 71 4.32 4.95 -15.23
N TYR A 72 4.42 6.10 -14.57
CA TYR A 72 5.55 6.46 -13.71
C TYR A 72 5.78 5.42 -12.61
N PHE A 73 4.73 5.05 -11.86
CA PHE A 73 4.84 4.05 -10.78
C PHE A 73 5.25 2.67 -11.31
N GLN A 74 4.75 2.25 -12.47
CA GLN A 74 5.16 0.98 -13.07
C GLN A 74 6.66 0.96 -13.39
N VAL A 75 7.17 2.03 -14.00
CA VAL A 75 8.61 2.18 -14.30
C VAL A 75 9.43 2.19 -13.01
N ARG A 76 8.99 2.90 -11.96
CA ARG A 76 9.72 2.97 -10.69
C ARG A 76 9.75 1.64 -9.95
N LYS A 77 8.65 0.89 -10.01
CA LYS A 77 8.58 -0.47 -9.49
C LYS A 77 9.55 -1.40 -10.21
N GLU A 78 9.63 -1.35 -11.53
CA GLU A 78 10.58 -2.14 -12.33
C GLU A 78 12.04 -1.79 -12.02
N GLN A 79 12.31 -0.53 -11.65
CA GLN A 79 13.62 -0.06 -11.21
C GLN A 79 13.94 -0.37 -9.74
N GLY A 80 12.98 -0.90 -8.98
CA GLY A 80 13.15 -1.30 -7.58
C GLY A 80 12.96 -0.18 -6.55
N PHE A 81 12.52 1.01 -6.95
CA PHE A 81 12.18 2.08 -6.00
C PHE A 81 10.99 1.67 -5.13
N ASN A 82 11.07 1.98 -3.84
CA ASN A 82 10.02 1.68 -2.86
C ASN A 82 9.55 2.91 -2.07
N VAL A 83 10.14 4.07 -2.31
CA VAL A 83 9.66 5.36 -1.80
C VAL A 83 9.62 6.39 -2.93
N ILE A 84 8.53 7.16 -3.01
CA ILE A 84 8.41 8.29 -3.93
C ILE A 84 8.24 9.56 -3.10
N MET A 85 9.16 10.50 -3.24
CA MET A 85 9.06 11.82 -2.61
C MET A 85 8.35 12.78 -3.57
N ALA A 86 7.28 13.41 -3.11
CA ALA A 86 6.49 14.36 -3.88
C ALA A 86 6.07 15.53 -2.99
N ILE A 87 5.80 16.69 -3.60
CA ILE A 87 5.26 17.85 -2.89
C ILE A 87 3.76 17.85 -3.08
N LEU A 88 3.02 17.90 -1.97
CA LEU A 88 1.59 18.20 -2.01
C LEU A 88 1.42 19.71 -1.98
N HIS A 89 1.18 20.32 -3.14
CA HIS A 89 0.74 21.71 -3.27
C HIS A 89 -0.35 21.81 -4.34
N ASN A 90 -1.13 22.89 -4.31
CA ASN A 90 -2.26 23.11 -5.21
C ASN A 90 -1.95 24.08 -6.37
N GLU A 91 -0.78 24.71 -6.36
CA GLU A 91 -0.43 25.70 -7.38
C GLU A 91 0.20 25.04 -8.60
N PRO A 92 -0.18 25.41 -9.83
CA PRO A 92 0.54 25.01 -11.03
C PRO A 92 1.99 25.53 -10.97
N SER A 93 2.95 24.67 -11.28
CA SER A 93 4.32 25.13 -11.56
C SER A 93 4.32 25.88 -12.89
N TYR A 94 4.61 27.17 -12.85
CA TYR A 94 4.57 28.11 -13.97
C TYR A 94 5.57 27.78 -15.08
#